data_AF-A0A3S1DEP8-F1
#
_entry.id   AF-A0A3S1DEP8-F1
#
_cell.length_a   1.000
_cell.length_b   1.000
_cell.length_c   1.000
_cell.angle_alpha   90.00
_cell.angle_beta   90.00
_cell.angle_gamma   90.00
#
_symmetry.space_group_name_H-M   'P 1'
#
loop_
_entity.id
_entity.type
_entity.pdbx_description
1 polymer ?
#
loop_
_entity_poly.entity_id
_entity_poly.type
_entity_poly.pdbx_seq_one_letter_code
_entity_poly.pdbx_strand_id
1 'polypeptide(L)'
;MVAHVMPDQRKVNIVSVPRDTRVYVEKVGYTKINHAHIVGELKGGNKQGTLTLIQAVSDFMNIPIHHYIKTNFSGVRDFIDTIGGVNMVIDQDVVITPEITIKKGEQHLDGEHALYLARARYSTPDGDFSRQREQFNIVRAVADQLLKPEHLPDLAGLLLKEKKDIIDTSFSDSDLISLAWLFKGIGSDDFTYEQIPGKNSFGLDPLVGSKVYYWSADPEEVKSLKERLFTD
;
A
#
# COMPACT_ATOMS: atom_id res chain seq x y z
N MET A 1 -2.53 0.36 -1.82
CA MET A 1 -2.96 1.40 -0.87
C MET A 1 -3.21 2.68 -1.65
N VAL A 2 -4.16 3.49 -1.21
CA VAL A 2 -4.37 4.86 -1.68
C VAL A 2 -4.12 5.78 -0.49
N ALA A 3 -3.33 6.84 -0.69
CA ALA A 3 -3.02 7.80 0.35
C ALA A 3 -3.57 9.18 -0.03
N HIS A 4 -4.29 9.82 0.88
CA HIS A 4 -4.67 11.22 0.82
C HIS A 4 -3.79 12.01 1.79
N VAL A 5 -2.91 12.84 1.25
CA VAL A 5 -1.98 13.66 2.02
C VAL A 5 -2.55 15.08 2.08
N MET A 6 -2.81 15.55 3.30
CA MET A 6 -3.30 16.91 3.58
C MET A 6 -2.26 17.65 4.44
N PRO A 7 -1.22 18.25 3.84
CA PRO A 7 -0.12 18.87 4.56
C PRO A 7 -0.56 20.00 5.49
N ASP A 8 -1.50 20.84 5.04
CA ASP A 8 -2.03 21.97 5.82
C ASP A 8 -2.73 21.52 7.10
N GLN A 9 -3.31 20.32 7.10
CA GLN A 9 -3.98 19.72 8.25
C GLN A 9 -3.06 18.80 9.06
N ARG A 10 -1.83 18.56 8.59
CA ARG A 10 -0.91 17.52 9.09
C ARG A 10 -1.63 16.17 9.22
N LYS A 11 -2.21 15.70 8.12
CA LYS A 11 -2.93 14.42 8.11
C LYS A 11 -2.61 13.62 6.87
N VAL A 12 -2.48 12.31 7.06
CA VAL A 12 -2.35 11.36 5.96
C VAL A 12 -3.38 10.25 6.15
N ASN A 13 -4.38 10.18 5.29
CA ASN A 13 -5.35 9.08 5.32
C ASN A 13 -4.90 7.99 4.35
N ILE A 14 -4.75 6.76 4.83
CA ILE A 14 -4.37 5.61 4.01
C ILE A 14 -5.52 4.63 3.96
N VAL A 15 -5.86 4.18 2.75
CA VAL A 15 -6.84 3.13 2.53
C VAL A 15 -6.24 1.95 1.79
N SER A 16 -6.38 0.76 2.35
CA SER A 16 -6.08 -0.48 1.65
C SER A 16 -7.27 -0.98 0.87
N VAL A 17 -7.08 -1.16 -0.44
CA VAL A 17 -8.02 -1.86 -1.32
C VAL A 17 -7.59 -3.33 -1.39
N PRO A 18 -8.40 -4.28 -0.90
CA PRO A 18 -8.07 -5.71 -0.96
C PRO A 18 -7.81 -6.15 -2.41
N ARG A 19 -6.79 -6.97 -2.61
CA ARG A 19 -6.37 -7.43 -3.96
C ARG A 19 -7.47 -8.17 -4.73
N ASP A 20 -8.38 -8.81 -4.01
CA ASP A 20 -9.47 -9.61 -4.57
C ASP A 20 -10.79 -8.79 -4.64
N THR A 21 -10.72 -7.46 -4.49
CA THR A 21 -11.89 -6.57 -4.65
C THR A 21 -12.48 -6.74 -6.03
N ARG A 22 -13.79 -7.01 -6.10
CA ARG A 22 -14.51 -7.20 -7.36
C ARG A 22 -14.82 -5.87 -8.01
N VAL A 23 -14.21 -5.60 -9.15
CA VAL A 23 -14.37 -4.34 -9.90
C VAL A 23 -14.60 -4.64 -11.38
N TYR A 24 -15.16 -3.67 -12.10
CA TYR A 24 -15.27 -3.75 -13.55
C TYR A 24 -13.93 -3.36 -14.19
N VAL A 25 -13.40 -4.21 -15.07
CA VAL A 25 -12.21 -3.92 -15.88
C VAL A 25 -12.62 -3.96 -17.35
N GLU A 26 -12.30 -2.89 -18.10
CA GLU A 26 -12.71 -2.76 -19.49
C GLU A 26 -12.20 -3.94 -20.35
N LYS A 27 -13.09 -4.46 -21.22
CA LYS A 27 -12.86 -5.62 -22.10
C LYS A 27 -12.69 -6.97 -21.38
N VAL A 28 -12.89 -7.00 -20.05
CA VAL A 28 -12.89 -8.22 -19.24
C VAL A 28 -14.25 -8.42 -18.56
N GLY A 29 -14.84 -7.34 -18.04
CA GLY A 29 -16.02 -7.41 -17.18
C GLY A 29 -15.63 -7.39 -15.70
N TYR A 30 -16.51 -7.89 -14.83
CA TYR A 30 -16.24 -7.94 -13.39
C TYR A 30 -15.20 -9.01 -13.04
N THR A 31 -14.07 -8.58 -12.51
CA THR A 31 -12.95 -9.43 -12.10
C THR A 31 -12.27 -8.85 -10.85
N LYS A 32 -11.15 -9.44 -10.40
CA LYS A 32 -10.40 -8.96 -9.25
C LYS A 32 -9.60 -7.71 -9.63
N ILE A 33 -9.52 -6.73 -8.73
CA ILE A 33 -8.81 -5.47 -8.99
C ILE A 33 -7.34 -5.70 -9.34
N ASN A 34 -6.68 -6.70 -8.74
CA ASN A 34 -5.30 -7.01 -9.08
C ASN A 34 -5.12 -7.54 -10.53
N HIS A 35 -6.17 -8.06 -11.17
CA HIS A 35 -6.10 -8.48 -12.58
C HIS A 35 -6.01 -7.28 -13.53
N ALA A 36 -6.48 -6.09 -13.13
CA ALA A 36 -6.36 -4.87 -13.94
C ALA A 36 -4.91 -4.60 -14.35
N HIS A 37 -3.96 -4.87 -13.44
CA HIS A 37 -2.53 -4.71 -13.70
C HIS A 37 -2.05 -5.63 -14.83
N ILE A 38 -2.33 -6.94 -14.72
CA ILE A 38 -1.92 -7.95 -15.72
C ILE A 38 -2.59 -7.66 -17.07
N VAL A 39 -3.87 -7.31 -17.08
CA VAL A 39 -4.63 -6.99 -18.30
C VAL A 39 -4.01 -5.79 -19.03
N GLY A 40 -3.62 -4.75 -18.30
CA GLY A 40 -2.93 -3.61 -18.88
C GLY A 40 -1.54 -3.97 -19.39
N GLU A 41 -0.81 -4.80 -18.64
CA GLU A 41 0.54 -5.23 -19.00
C GLU A 41 0.57 -6.05 -20.28
N LEU A 42 -0.38 -6.96 -20.47
CA LEU A 42 -0.53 -7.74 -21.71
C LEU A 42 -0.86 -6.86 -22.94
N LYS A 43 -1.41 -5.66 -22.73
CA LYS A 43 -1.78 -4.74 -23.83
C LYS A 43 -0.66 -3.76 -24.20
N GLY A 44 0.14 -3.33 -23.24
CA GLY A 44 1.08 -2.22 -23.45
C GLY A 44 2.32 -2.23 -22.55
N GLY A 45 2.65 -3.38 -21.96
CA GLY A 45 3.80 -3.53 -21.07
C GLY A 45 3.60 -2.93 -19.68
N ASN A 46 4.67 -2.93 -18.90
CA ASN A 46 4.63 -2.72 -17.46
C ASN A 46 3.96 -1.40 -17.02
N LYS A 47 4.23 -0.31 -17.74
CA LYS A 47 3.64 1.02 -17.52
C LYS A 47 2.12 1.00 -17.75
N GLN A 48 1.67 0.39 -18.85
CA GLN A 48 0.24 0.27 -19.14
C GLN A 48 -0.47 -0.58 -18.09
N GLY A 49 0.19 -1.62 -17.57
CA GLY A 49 -0.31 -2.37 -16.42
C GLY A 49 -0.54 -1.48 -15.19
N THR A 50 0.45 -0.65 -14.86
CA THR A 50 0.33 0.31 -13.74
C THR A 50 -0.84 1.27 -13.94
N LEU A 51 -0.94 1.90 -15.13
CA LEU A 51 -1.99 2.87 -15.44
C LEU A 51 -3.39 2.22 -15.43
N THR A 52 -3.52 0.99 -15.91
CA THR A 52 -4.81 0.27 -15.92
C THR A 52 -5.27 -0.06 -14.50
N LEU A 53 -4.34 -0.43 -13.60
CA LEU A 53 -4.67 -0.63 -12.19
C LEU A 53 -5.08 0.69 -11.51
N ILE A 54 -4.35 1.78 -11.78
CA ILE A 54 -4.68 3.10 -11.23
C ILE A 54 -6.07 3.54 -11.67
N GLN A 55 -6.40 3.37 -12.96
CA GLN A 55 -7.73 3.66 -13.47
C GLN A 55 -8.80 2.82 -12.75
N ALA A 56 -8.59 1.51 -12.60
CA ALA A 56 -9.54 0.64 -11.90
C ALA A 56 -9.76 1.06 -10.44
N VAL A 57 -8.70 1.50 -9.73
CA VAL A 57 -8.80 2.04 -8.37
C VAL A 57 -9.54 3.40 -8.36
N SER A 58 -9.20 4.28 -9.30
CA SER A 58 -9.83 5.61 -9.46
C SER A 58 -11.32 5.48 -9.71
N ASP A 59 -11.73 4.60 -10.63
CA ASP A 59 -13.13 4.34 -10.96
C ASP A 59 -13.87 3.69 -9.79
N PHE A 60 -13.24 2.71 -9.14
CA PHE A 60 -13.82 2.01 -8.00
C PHE A 60 -14.10 2.94 -6.81
N MET A 61 -13.13 3.79 -6.46
CA MET A 61 -13.26 4.73 -5.34
C MET A 61 -13.93 6.04 -5.74
N ASN A 62 -14.07 6.30 -7.05
CA ASN A 62 -14.54 7.55 -7.63
C ASN A 62 -13.80 8.77 -7.06
N ILE A 63 -12.47 8.69 -7.10
CA ILE A 63 -11.54 9.76 -6.70
C ILE A 63 -10.41 9.89 -7.74
N PRO A 64 -9.86 11.08 -7.97
CA PRO A 64 -8.68 11.24 -8.81
C PRO A 64 -7.44 10.67 -8.10
N ILE A 65 -6.55 10.05 -8.88
CA ILE A 65 -5.22 9.62 -8.40
C ILE A 65 -4.16 10.51 -9.06
N HIS A 66 -3.59 11.42 -8.29
CA HIS A 66 -2.63 12.42 -8.78
C HIS A 66 -1.24 11.82 -9.04
N HIS A 67 -0.77 11.00 -8.10
CA HIS A 67 0.54 10.36 -8.21
C HIS A 67 0.51 8.90 -7.78
N TYR A 68 1.54 8.16 -8.19
CA TYR A 68 1.70 6.78 -7.80
C TYR A 68 3.17 6.39 -7.62
N ILE A 69 3.38 5.36 -6.81
CA ILE A 69 4.64 4.65 -6.66
C ILE A 69 4.34 3.15 -6.81
N LYS A 70 5.10 2.48 -7.66
CA LYS A 70 5.08 1.03 -7.83
C LYS A 70 6.47 0.48 -7.53
N THR A 71 6.54 -0.47 -6.60
CA THR A 71 7.78 -1.16 -6.22
C THR A 71 7.56 -2.68 -6.20
N ASN A 72 8.62 -3.43 -5.93
CA ASN A 72 8.63 -4.89 -5.78
C ASN A 72 9.25 -5.28 -4.44
N PHE A 73 9.45 -6.58 -4.24
CA PHE A 73 10.02 -7.12 -3.02
C PHE A 73 11.45 -6.63 -2.74
N SER A 74 12.31 -6.58 -3.77
CA SER A 74 13.66 -6.07 -3.60
C SER A 74 13.64 -4.60 -3.22
N GLY A 75 12.84 -3.77 -3.91
CA GLY A 75 12.74 -2.35 -3.63
C GLY A 75 12.24 -2.04 -2.22
N VAL A 76 11.28 -2.81 -1.69
CA VAL A 76 10.85 -2.67 -0.29
C VAL A 76 11.97 -3.02 0.68
N ARG A 77 12.64 -4.17 0.47
CA ARG A 77 13.74 -4.62 1.34
C ARG A 77 14.89 -3.61 1.33
N ASP A 78 15.38 -3.27 0.14
CA ASP A 78 16.56 -2.43 -0.05
C ASP A 78 16.33 -1.00 0.48
N PHE A 79 15.10 -0.48 0.35
CA PHE A 79 14.72 0.80 0.93
C PHE A 79 14.75 0.78 2.46
N ILE A 80 14.17 -0.25 3.08
CA ILE A 80 14.15 -0.40 4.54
C ILE A 80 15.57 -0.57 5.10
N ASP A 81 16.41 -1.37 4.43
CA ASP A 81 17.81 -1.51 4.82
C ASP A 81 18.57 -0.18 4.73
N THR A 82 18.28 0.62 3.70
CA THR A 82 18.95 1.91 3.50
C THR A 82 18.63 2.94 4.58
N ILE A 83 17.41 2.90 5.15
CA ILE A 83 17.03 3.77 6.28
C ILE A 83 17.44 3.21 7.65
N GLY A 84 18.18 2.09 7.65
CA GLY A 84 18.70 1.45 8.85
C GLY A 84 17.66 0.59 9.58
N GLY A 85 16.69 0.03 8.87
CA GLY A 85 15.61 -0.77 9.44
C GLY A 85 14.46 0.07 10.03
N VAL A 86 13.46 -0.62 10.57
CA VAL A 86 12.26 -0.01 11.17
C VAL A 86 11.97 -0.61 12.55
N ASN A 87 11.47 0.21 13.47
CA ASN A 87 11.01 -0.25 14.78
C ASN A 87 9.50 -0.47 14.74
N MET A 88 9.04 -1.62 15.20
CA MET A 88 7.63 -2.00 15.18
C MET A 88 7.24 -2.75 16.46
N VAL A 89 6.00 -2.58 16.89
CA VAL A 89 5.40 -3.42 17.94
C VAL A 89 4.60 -4.52 17.26
N ILE A 90 5.00 -5.77 17.49
CA ILE A 90 4.37 -6.96 16.92
C ILE A 90 3.37 -7.53 17.94
N ASP A 91 2.10 -7.66 17.57
CA ASP A 91 1.03 -8.04 18.50
C ASP A 91 1.07 -9.53 18.91
N GLN A 92 1.59 -10.38 18.04
CA GLN A 92 1.68 -11.83 18.21
C GLN A 92 2.86 -12.43 17.43
N ASP A 93 3.35 -13.60 17.84
CA ASP A 93 4.37 -14.31 17.07
C ASP A 93 3.89 -14.56 15.63
N VAL A 94 4.69 -14.10 14.66
CA VAL A 94 4.44 -14.31 13.23
C VAL A 94 5.41 -15.36 12.73
N VAL A 95 4.92 -16.58 12.61
CA VAL A 95 5.68 -17.70 12.04
C VAL A 95 5.71 -17.55 10.53
N ILE A 96 6.91 -17.45 9.95
CA ILE A 96 7.16 -17.36 8.51
C ILE A 96 7.51 -18.75 7.97
N THR A 97 8.45 -19.42 8.63
CA THR A 97 8.79 -20.84 8.45
C THR A 97 8.98 -21.48 9.83
N PRO A 98 9.11 -22.81 9.96
CA PRO A 98 9.44 -23.44 11.24
C PRO A 98 10.72 -22.89 11.91
N GLU A 99 11.64 -22.36 11.11
CA GLU A 99 12.93 -21.80 11.55
C GLU A 99 12.90 -20.26 11.72
N ILE A 100 11.98 -19.56 11.06
CA ILE A 100 11.91 -18.10 11.04
C ILE A 100 10.59 -17.64 11.67
N THR A 101 10.69 -17.04 12.86
CA THR A 101 9.55 -16.44 13.58
C THR A 101 9.90 -15.03 14.02
N ILE A 102 9.08 -14.07 13.63
CA ILE A 102 9.13 -12.70 14.18
C ILE A 102 8.38 -12.75 15.51
N LYS A 103 9.04 -12.35 16.60
CA LYS A 103 8.50 -12.48 17.95
C LYS A 103 7.58 -11.33 18.31
N LYS A 104 6.58 -11.63 19.13
CA LYS A 104 5.73 -10.62 19.77
C LYS A 104 6.58 -9.61 20.55
N GLY A 105 6.16 -8.35 20.54
CA GLY A 105 6.75 -7.25 21.30
C GLY A 105 7.44 -6.22 20.41
N GLU A 106 8.25 -5.36 21.02
CA GLU A 106 9.08 -4.41 20.28
C GLU A 106 10.14 -5.16 19.49
N GLN A 107 10.19 -4.90 18.19
CA GLN A 107 11.14 -5.50 17.25
C GLN A 107 11.78 -4.41 16.41
N HIS A 108 13.08 -4.57 16.16
CA HIS A 108 13.77 -3.83 15.10
C HIS A 108 13.89 -4.76 13.89
N LEU A 109 13.27 -4.40 12.78
CA LEU A 109 13.21 -5.21 11.57
C LEU A 109 14.09 -4.59 10.49
N ASP A 110 15.00 -5.39 9.96
CA ASP A 110 15.65 -5.10 8.68
C ASP A 110 14.67 -5.29 7.51
N GLY A 111 15.12 -5.00 6.30
CA GLY A 111 14.30 -5.10 5.10
C GLY A 111 13.80 -6.52 4.81
N GLU A 112 14.57 -7.54 5.18
CA GLU A 112 14.18 -8.94 4.95
C GLU A 112 13.03 -9.34 5.89
N HIS A 113 13.17 -9.06 7.19
CA HIS A 113 12.14 -9.36 8.18
C HIS A 113 10.88 -8.51 7.96
N ALA A 114 11.02 -7.23 7.60
CA ALA A 114 9.89 -6.38 7.26
C ALA A 114 9.15 -6.90 6.01
N LEU A 115 9.88 -7.38 4.99
CA LEU A 115 9.27 -8.00 3.81
C LEU A 115 8.55 -9.30 4.15
N TYR A 116 9.09 -10.12 5.07
CA TYR A 116 8.40 -11.32 5.56
C TYR A 116 7.08 -10.95 6.23
N LEU A 117 7.09 -9.95 7.10
CA LEU A 117 5.90 -9.46 7.77
C LEU A 117 4.86 -8.94 6.76
N ALA A 118 5.26 -8.13 5.78
CA ALA A 118 4.38 -7.60 4.71
C ALA A 118 3.70 -8.70 3.86
N ARG A 119 4.24 -9.92 3.88
CA ARG A 119 3.79 -11.07 3.09
C ARG A 119 3.06 -12.12 3.92
N ALA A 120 3.15 -12.07 5.24
CA ALA A 120 2.48 -13.00 6.14
C ALA A 120 0.96 -12.96 5.94
N ARG A 121 0.32 -14.14 5.96
CA ARG A 121 -1.14 -14.31 5.74
C ARG A 121 -1.74 -15.36 6.66
N TYR A 122 -1.12 -16.54 6.70
CA TYR A 122 -1.73 -17.73 7.28
C TYR A 122 -1.47 -17.87 8.78
N SER A 123 -0.48 -17.14 9.30
CA SER A 123 -0.14 -17.09 10.73
C SER A 123 -0.90 -16.00 11.49
N THR A 124 -1.83 -15.29 10.83
CA THR A 124 -2.60 -14.18 11.40
C THR A 124 -4.11 -14.43 11.29
N PRO A 125 -4.91 -14.04 12.30
CA PRO A 125 -6.31 -14.44 12.43
C PRO A 125 -7.23 -14.00 11.28
N ASP A 126 -6.98 -12.84 10.65
CA ASP A 126 -7.84 -12.28 9.59
C ASP A 126 -7.25 -12.38 8.17
N GLY A 127 -6.27 -13.26 7.97
CA GLY A 127 -5.74 -13.58 6.64
C GLY A 127 -5.19 -12.35 5.88
N ASP A 128 -5.82 -12.03 4.75
CA ASP A 128 -5.41 -10.89 3.91
C ASP A 128 -5.62 -9.53 4.60
N PHE A 129 -6.58 -9.42 5.53
CA PHE A 129 -6.84 -8.17 6.25
C PHE A 129 -5.75 -7.87 7.25
N SER A 130 -5.29 -8.87 8.00
CA SER A 130 -4.11 -8.75 8.86
C SER A 130 -2.89 -8.37 8.03
N ARG A 131 -2.67 -9.01 6.88
CA ARG A 131 -1.56 -8.65 5.98
C ARG A 131 -1.59 -7.19 5.53
N GLN A 132 -2.74 -6.69 5.12
CA GLN A 132 -2.89 -5.28 4.72
C GLN A 132 -2.60 -4.34 5.90
N ARG A 133 -3.01 -4.72 7.12
CA ARG A 133 -2.69 -3.97 8.34
C ARG A 133 -1.20 -3.95 8.61
N GLU A 134 -0.50 -5.09 8.47
CA GLU A 134 0.95 -5.12 8.60
C GLU A 134 1.66 -4.27 7.54
N GLN A 135 1.16 -4.25 6.30
CA GLN A 135 1.68 -3.36 5.26
C GLN A 135 1.54 -1.89 5.64
N PHE A 136 0.40 -1.50 6.24
CA PHE A 136 0.24 -0.16 6.79
C PHE A 136 1.19 0.10 7.97
N ASN A 137 1.31 -0.84 8.91
CA ASN A 137 2.21 -0.70 10.06
C ASN A 137 3.66 -0.50 9.62
N ILE A 138 4.10 -1.19 8.56
CA ILE A 138 5.43 -0.99 7.96
C ILE A 138 5.53 0.41 7.34
N VAL A 139 4.53 0.88 6.58
CA VAL A 139 4.52 2.25 6.02
C VAL A 139 4.58 3.29 7.14
N ARG A 140 3.84 3.09 8.24
CA ARG A 140 3.86 3.95 9.42
C ARG A 140 5.25 3.95 10.07
N ALA A 141 5.87 2.79 10.27
CA ALA A 141 7.20 2.67 10.86
C ALA A 141 8.30 3.27 9.98
N VAL A 142 8.16 3.16 8.64
CA VAL A 142 9.00 3.87 7.68
C VAL A 142 8.84 5.39 7.82
N ALA A 143 7.60 5.89 7.92
CA ALA A 143 7.35 7.31 8.15
C ALA A 143 7.94 7.77 9.48
N ASP A 144 7.78 7.00 10.56
CA ASP A 144 8.40 7.26 11.87
C ASP A 144 9.91 7.40 11.77
N GLN A 145 10.56 6.52 11.01
CA GLN A 145 12.00 6.55 10.85
C GLN A 145 12.43 7.75 9.99
N LEU A 146 11.77 8.02 8.87
CA LEU A 146 12.14 9.09 7.95
C LEU A 146 11.87 10.50 8.49
N LEU A 147 10.84 10.65 9.31
CA LEU A 147 10.35 11.96 9.76
C LEU A 147 10.95 12.41 11.10
N LYS A 148 11.91 11.66 11.64
CA LYS A 148 12.68 12.11 12.81
C LYS A 148 13.43 13.41 12.50
N PRO A 149 13.51 14.35 13.46
CA PRO A 149 14.18 15.63 13.25
C PRO A 149 15.62 15.53 12.71
N GLU A 150 16.35 14.48 13.10
CA GLU A 150 17.73 14.21 12.66
C GLU A 150 17.84 13.77 11.19
N HIS A 151 16.78 13.19 10.60
CA HIS A 151 16.76 12.74 9.21
C HIS A 151 16.13 13.76 8.25
N LEU A 152 15.34 14.73 8.76
CA LEU A 152 14.68 15.75 7.95
C LEU A 152 15.62 16.57 7.03
N PRO A 153 16.85 16.97 7.46
CA PRO A 153 17.74 17.72 6.58
C PRO A 153 18.12 16.97 5.30
N ASP A 154 18.24 15.64 5.37
CA ASP A 154 18.70 14.78 4.27
C ASP A 154 17.55 14.08 3.54
N LEU A 155 16.30 14.23 4.00
CA LEU A 155 15.14 13.49 3.50
C LEU A 155 14.96 13.63 1.97
N ALA A 156 15.07 14.86 1.44
CA ALA A 156 14.96 15.07 0.00
C ALA A 156 16.05 14.34 -0.79
N GLY A 157 17.30 14.38 -0.32
CA GLY A 157 18.42 13.68 -0.94
C GLY A 157 18.26 12.17 -0.90
N LEU A 158 17.77 11.63 0.22
CA LEU A 158 17.43 10.23 0.37
C LEU A 158 16.32 9.80 -0.61
N LEU A 159 15.20 10.52 -0.68
CA LEU A 159 14.10 10.18 -1.59
C LEU A 159 14.54 10.18 -3.07
N LEU A 160 15.38 11.12 -3.46
CA LEU A 160 15.95 11.16 -4.82
C LEU A 160 16.86 9.96 -5.09
N LYS A 161 17.72 9.61 -4.13
CA LYS A 161 18.66 8.49 -4.26
C LYS A 161 17.93 7.14 -4.32
N GLU A 162 16.93 6.94 -3.47
CA GLU A 162 16.20 5.67 -3.40
C GLU A 162 15.10 5.53 -4.46
N LYS A 163 14.90 6.56 -5.30
CA LYS A 163 14.04 6.45 -6.50
C LYS A 163 14.44 5.29 -7.41
N LYS A 164 15.72 4.88 -7.40
CA LYS A 164 16.24 3.71 -8.13
C LYS A 164 15.55 2.38 -7.73
N ASP A 165 15.01 2.29 -6.52
CA ASP A 165 14.37 1.08 -5.96
C ASP A 165 12.86 1.03 -6.27
N ILE A 166 12.36 2.04 -6.97
CA ILE A 166 11.00 2.14 -7.47
C ILE A 166 10.96 1.62 -8.92
N ILE A 167 10.05 0.70 -9.22
CA ILE A 167 9.88 0.15 -10.57
C ILE A 167 9.29 1.20 -11.52
N ASP A 168 8.28 1.92 -11.07
CA ASP A 168 7.54 2.88 -11.88
C ASP A 168 6.87 3.91 -10.98
N THR A 169 6.92 5.18 -11.39
CA THR A 169 6.30 6.29 -10.66
C THR A 169 5.92 7.42 -11.61
N SER A 170 4.95 8.23 -11.21
CA SER A 170 4.68 9.53 -11.83
C SER A 170 5.36 10.70 -11.12
N PHE A 171 6.01 10.49 -9.97
CA PHE A 171 6.72 11.54 -9.26
C PHE A 171 7.98 11.97 -10.02
N SER A 172 8.04 13.26 -10.37
CA SER A 172 9.27 13.91 -10.81
C SER A 172 10.21 14.14 -9.63
N ASP A 173 11.46 14.50 -9.90
CA ASP A 173 12.43 14.81 -8.85
C ASP A 173 12.00 16.04 -8.04
N SER A 174 11.41 17.05 -8.70
CA SER A 174 10.81 18.20 -8.02
C SER A 174 9.63 17.82 -7.13
N ASP A 175 8.82 16.84 -7.53
CA ASP A 175 7.71 16.38 -6.70
C ASP A 175 8.22 15.64 -5.46
N LEU A 176 9.27 14.82 -5.58
CA LEU A 176 9.89 14.12 -4.43
C LEU A 176 10.52 15.11 -3.44
N ILE A 177 11.21 16.14 -3.95
CA ILE A 177 11.73 17.23 -3.11
C ILE A 177 10.57 17.93 -2.40
N SER A 178 9.50 18.27 -3.13
CA SER A 178 8.32 18.93 -2.56
C SER A 178 7.66 18.06 -1.49
N LEU A 179 7.57 16.75 -1.71
CA LEU A 179 7.05 15.80 -0.74
C LEU A 179 7.83 15.85 0.57
N ALA A 180 9.17 15.86 0.53
CA ALA A 180 10.00 15.98 1.72
C ALA A 180 9.67 17.24 2.55
N TRP A 181 9.39 18.36 1.87
CA TRP A 181 8.98 19.61 2.53
C TRP A 181 7.56 19.53 3.10
N LEU A 182 6.61 18.94 2.38
CA LEU A 182 5.23 18.81 2.81
C LEU A 182 5.07 17.90 4.03
N PHE A 183 5.93 16.89 4.15
CA PHE A 183 5.95 15.99 5.30
C PHE A 183 6.69 16.56 6.51
N LYS A 184 7.30 17.75 6.40
CA LYS A 184 7.93 18.41 7.54
C LYS A 184 6.90 18.72 8.62
N GLY A 185 7.06 18.08 9.77
CA GLY A 185 6.16 18.26 10.92
C GLY A 185 4.91 17.39 10.89
N ILE A 186 4.79 16.49 9.90
CA ILE A 186 3.90 15.33 9.97
C ILE A 186 4.65 14.25 10.76
N GLY A 187 3.99 13.66 11.76
CA GLY A 187 4.45 12.48 12.49
C GLY A 187 3.69 11.24 12.06
N SER A 188 4.09 10.05 12.52
CA SER A 188 3.33 8.83 12.23
C SER A 188 1.95 8.79 12.87
N ASP A 189 1.74 9.51 13.96
CA ASP A 189 0.44 9.64 14.65
C ASP A 189 -0.58 10.44 13.82
N ASP A 190 -0.12 11.17 12.82
CA ASP A 190 -0.98 11.89 11.86
C ASP A 190 -1.55 10.98 10.76
N PHE A 191 -1.15 9.69 10.75
CA PHE A 191 -1.61 8.71 9.78
C PHE A 191 -2.86 8.02 10.28
N THR A 192 -3.94 8.10 9.50
CA THR A 192 -5.13 7.27 9.70
C THR A 192 -5.14 6.12 8.70
N TYR A 193 -5.72 5.00 9.10
CA TYR A 193 -5.77 3.81 8.26
C TYR A 193 -7.11 3.13 8.30
N GLU A 194 -7.65 2.86 7.11
CA GLU A 194 -8.84 2.05 6.94
C GLU A 194 -8.70 1.04 5.80
N GLN A 195 -9.55 0.03 5.81
CA GLN A 195 -9.63 -0.99 4.77
C GLN A 195 -10.96 -0.83 4.06
N ILE A 196 -10.98 -1.08 2.76
CA ILE A 196 -12.24 -1.03 2.00
C ILE A 196 -13.25 -2.01 2.63
N PRO A 197 -14.40 -1.51 3.12
CA PRO A 197 -15.42 -2.34 3.73
C PRO A 197 -16.12 -3.22 2.69
N GLY A 198 -16.70 -4.32 3.16
CA GLY A 198 -17.34 -5.28 2.28
C GLY A 198 -17.49 -6.64 2.92
N LYS A 199 -17.71 -7.64 2.06
CA LYS A 199 -17.92 -9.02 2.48
C LYS A 199 -17.33 -10.03 1.51
N ASN A 200 -17.04 -11.20 2.07
CA ASN A 200 -16.66 -12.37 1.32
C ASN A 200 -17.78 -12.78 0.35
N SER A 201 -17.39 -13.06 -0.88
CA SER A 201 -18.33 -13.49 -1.92
C SER A 201 -17.62 -14.42 -2.91
N PHE A 202 -18.40 -15.14 -3.71
CA PHE A 202 -17.86 -16.01 -4.75
C PHE A 202 -18.60 -15.79 -6.05
N GLY A 203 -17.88 -15.77 -7.15
CA GLY A 203 -18.46 -15.57 -8.48
C GLY A 203 -17.59 -16.17 -9.57
N LEU A 204 -18.18 -16.39 -10.73
CA LEU A 204 -17.42 -16.75 -11.94
C LEU A 204 -16.50 -15.58 -12.30
N ASP A 205 -15.21 -15.85 -12.43
CA ASP A 205 -14.25 -14.89 -12.95
C ASP A 205 -14.00 -15.17 -14.44
N PRO A 206 -14.20 -14.19 -15.33
CA PRO A 206 -14.04 -14.39 -16.76
C PRO A 206 -12.58 -14.63 -17.20
N LEU A 207 -11.59 -14.15 -16.43
CA LEU A 207 -10.16 -14.39 -16.73
C LEU A 207 -9.70 -15.76 -16.23
N VAL A 208 -10.23 -16.20 -15.09
CA VAL A 208 -9.87 -17.51 -14.51
C VAL A 208 -10.70 -18.64 -15.12
N GLY A 209 -11.89 -18.35 -15.65
CA GLY A 209 -12.80 -19.35 -16.21
C GLY A 209 -13.46 -20.25 -15.15
N SER A 210 -13.43 -19.87 -13.88
CA SER A 210 -13.98 -20.65 -12.77
C SER A 210 -14.54 -19.77 -11.65
N LYS A 211 -15.27 -20.39 -10.72
CA LYS A 211 -15.79 -19.69 -9.53
C LYS A 211 -14.65 -19.45 -8.54
N VAL A 212 -14.38 -18.18 -8.25
CA VAL A 212 -13.31 -17.76 -7.33
C VAL A 212 -13.87 -16.92 -6.18
N TYR A 213 -13.05 -16.76 -5.15
CA TYR A 213 -13.29 -15.82 -4.06
C TYR A 213 -13.12 -14.37 -4.53
N TYR A 214 -14.01 -13.50 -4.04
CA TYR A 214 -13.97 -12.05 -4.18
C TYR A 214 -14.22 -11.36 -2.85
N TRP A 215 -13.58 -10.20 -2.68
CA TRP A 215 -14.06 -9.18 -1.77
C TRP A 215 -15.11 -8.33 -2.50
N SER A 216 -16.37 -8.43 -2.08
CA SER A 216 -17.44 -7.56 -2.59
C SER A 216 -17.57 -6.36 -1.67
N ALA A 217 -17.08 -5.21 -2.12
CA ALA A 217 -17.16 -3.98 -1.36
C ALA A 217 -18.62 -3.55 -1.13
N ASP A 218 -18.91 -2.98 0.03
CA ASP A 218 -20.23 -2.38 0.30
C ASP A 218 -20.26 -0.95 -0.25
N PRO A 219 -21.12 -0.63 -1.24
CA PRO A 219 -21.09 0.67 -1.89
C PRO A 219 -21.38 1.85 -0.96
N GLU A 220 -22.28 1.68 0.02
CA GLU A 220 -22.64 2.76 0.94
C GLU A 220 -21.53 2.99 1.97
N GLU A 221 -20.92 1.91 2.48
CA GLU A 221 -19.78 2.04 3.38
C GLU A 221 -18.54 2.60 2.68
N VAL A 222 -18.28 2.22 1.41
CA VAL A 222 -17.20 2.82 0.60
C VAL A 222 -17.45 4.30 0.36
N LYS A 223 -18.70 4.69 0.06
CA LYS A 223 -19.07 6.10 -0.09
C LYS A 223 -18.84 6.89 1.20
N SER A 224 -19.29 6.35 2.33
CA SER A 224 -19.08 6.97 3.65
C SER A 224 -17.58 7.09 4.00
N LEU A 225 -16.80 6.04 3.74
CA LEU A 225 -15.34 6.07 3.93
C LEU A 225 -14.70 7.17 3.06
N LYS A 226 -15.11 7.29 1.80
CA LYS A 226 -14.64 8.34 0.89
C LYS A 226 -14.97 9.75 1.43
N GLU A 227 -16.21 9.98 1.85
CA GLU A 227 -16.67 11.27 2.41
C GLU A 227 -15.99 11.63 3.74
N ARG A 228 -15.39 10.68 4.44
CA ARG A 228 -14.61 10.96 5.67
C ARG A 228 -13.13 11.18 5.39
N LEU A 229 -12.58 10.46 4.42
CA LEU A 229 -11.13 10.38 4.25
C LEU A 229 -10.58 11.11 3.01
N PHE A 230 -11.41 11.39 2.01
CA PHE A 230 -11.00 11.90 0.69
C PHE A 230 -11.80 13.12 0.22
N THR A 231 -12.49 13.82 1.12
CA THR A 231 -13.13 15.11 0.84
C THR A 231 -12.45 16.19 1.65
N ASP A 232 -12.19 17.33 1.00
CA ASP A 232 -11.64 18.54 1.60
C ASP A 232 -12.70 19.36 2.34
#